data_AF-A0A3N4Z588-F1
#
_entry.id   AF-A0A3N4Z588-F1
#
_cell.length_a   1.000
_cell.length_b   1.000
_cell.length_c   1.000
_cell.angle_alpha   90.00
_cell.angle_beta   90.00
_cell.angle_gamma   90.00
#
_symmetry.space_group_name_H-M   'P 1'
#
loop_
_entity.id
_entity.type
_entity.pdbx_description
1 polymer ?
#
loop_
_entity_poly.entity_id
_entity_poly.type
_entity_poly.pdbx_seq_one_letter_code
_entity_poly.pdbx_strand_id
1 'polypeptide(L)'
;MSARIGVAIESARQAAGLSQRALEDRTGISQATLSRIFSGKRPAKMTEIILIADAVGCTVAQLTGTAVADRVQCAARATNGSDMEKMRQRLLHFIELDAYLDDQGIPELPARGGRA
;
A
#
# COMPACT_ATOMS: atom_id res chain seq x y z
N MET A 1 -6.65 -7.60 12.38
CA MET A 1 -5.64 -7.87 11.34
C MET A 1 -6.23 -7.86 9.93
N SER A 2 -7.25 -8.67 9.63
CA SER A 2 -7.83 -8.82 8.27
C SER A 2 -8.39 -7.53 7.65
N ALA A 3 -9.04 -6.66 8.43
CA ALA A 3 -9.58 -5.39 7.93
C ALA A 3 -8.48 -4.40 7.48
N ARG A 4 -7.30 -4.43 8.12
CA ARG A 4 -6.17 -3.53 7.79
C ARG A 4 -5.57 -3.88 6.42
N ILE A 5 -5.40 -5.17 6.15
CA ILE A 5 -4.95 -5.69 4.85
C ILE A 5 -5.96 -5.35 3.74
N GLY A 6 -7.26 -5.48 3.99
CA GLY A 6 -8.29 -5.13 3.00
C GLY A 6 -8.21 -3.67 2.56
N VAL A 7 -8.01 -2.75 3.51
CA VAL A 7 -7.81 -1.32 3.25
C VAL A 7 -6.50 -1.06 2.51
N ALA A 8 -5.39 -1.70 2.92
CA ALA A 8 -4.10 -1.55 2.26
C ALA A 8 -4.14 -1.99 0.80
N ILE A 9 -4.76 -3.14 0.51
CA ILE A 9 -4.95 -3.64 -0.85
C ILE A 9 -5.79 -2.67 -1.68
N GLU A 10 -6.89 -2.17 -1.13
CA GLU A 10 -7.78 -1.25 -1.85
C GLU A 10 -7.08 0.08 -2.16
N SER A 11 -6.30 0.61 -1.22
CA SER A 11 -5.48 1.81 -1.43
C SER A 11 -4.36 1.57 -2.46
N ALA A 12 -3.70 0.41 -2.43
CA ALA A 12 -2.69 0.04 -3.43
C ALA A 12 -3.29 -0.12 -4.84
N ARG A 13 -4.48 -0.74 -4.96
CA ARG A 13 -5.23 -0.85 -6.22
C ARG A 13 -5.54 0.53 -6.81
N GLN A 14 -6.05 1.44 -5.97
CA GLN A 14 -6.32 2.83 -6.38
C GLN A 14 -5.03 3.56 -6.78
N ALA A 15 -3.94 3.33 -6.05
CA ALA A 15 -2.64 3.90 -6.36
C ALA A 15 -2.06 3.44 -7.70
N ALA A 16 -2.28 2.18 -8.05
CA ALA A 16 -1.91 1.59 -9.33
C ALA A 16 -2.88 1.99 -10.48
N GLY A 17 -3.94 2.76 -10.21
CA GLY A 17 -4.92 3.16 -11.22
C GLY A 17 -5.76 2.01 -11.77
N LEU A 18 -5.77 0.86 -11.10
CA LEU A 18 -6.50 -0.33 -11.57
C LEU A 18 -7.95 -0.25 -11.16
N SER A 19 -8.89 -0.65 -12.03
CA SER A 19 -10.26 -0.96 -11.62
C SER A 19 -10.32 -2.30 -10.88
N GLN A 20 -11.40 -2.57 -10.14
CA GLN A 20 -11.60 -3.90 -9.55
C GLN A 20 -11.66 -5.01 -10.60
N ARG A 21 -12.22 -4.72 -11.78
CA ARG A 21 -12.28 -5.68 -12.89
C ARG A 21 -10.90 -5.95 -13.47
N ALA A 22 -10.08 -4.91 -13.66
CA ALA A 22 -8.70 -5.07 -14.10
C ALA A 22 -7.85 -5.86 -13.09
N LEU A 23 -8.13 -5.70 -11.78
CA LEU A 23 -7.47 -6.49 -10.75
C LEU A 23 -7.91 -7.96 -10.77
N GLU A 24 -9.20 -8.24 -10.99
CA GLU A 24 -9.70 -9.60 -11.23
C GLU A 24 -9.02 -10.23 -12.45
N ASP A 25 -8.96 -9.52 -13.58
CA ASP A 25 -8.34 -10.01 -14.81
C ASP A 25 -6.85 -10.36 -14.60
N ARG A 26 -6.13 -9.58 -13.78
CA ARG A 26 -4.71 -9.82 -13.46
C ARG A 26 -4.47 -10.95 -12.47
N THR A 27 -5.36 -11.12 -11.49
CA THR A 27 -5.14 -12.03 -10.35
C THR A 27 -5.91 -13.35 -10.49
N GLY A 28 -6.91 -13.42 -11.37
CA GLY A 28 -7.87 -14.52 -11.44
C GLY A 28 -8.82 -14.58 -10.24
N ILE A 29 -8.79 -13.61 -9.33
CA ILE A 29 -9.63 -13.55 -8.15
C ILE A 29 -10.92 -12.81 -8.49
N SER A 30 -12.05 -13.51 -8.41
CA SER A 30 -13.36 -12.90 -8.74
C SER A 30 -13.62 -11.60 -7.97
N GLN A 31 -14.31 -10.64 -8.61
CA GLN A 31 -14.72 -9.39 -7.96
C GLN A 31 -15.46 -9.59 -6.64
N ALA A 32 -16.31 -10.62 -6.54
CA ALA A 32 -17.03 -10.93 -5.31
C ALA A 32 -16.08 -11.32 -4.17
N THR A 33 -15.02 -12.05 -4.47
CA THR A 33 -13.97 -12.39 -3.49
C THR A 33 -13.16 -11.17 -3.10
N LEU A 34 -12.71 -10.36 -4.07
CA LEU A 34 -12.00 -9.10 -3.82
C LEU A 34 -12.83 -8.15 -2.93
N SER A 35 -14.12 -7.98 -3.22
CA SER A 35 -15.03 -7.15 -2.44
C SER A 35 -15.16 -7.60 -0.98
N ARG A 36 -15.26 -8.92 -0.73
CA ARG A 36 -15.30 -9.47 0.63
C ARG A 36 -13.96 -9.31 1.37
N ILE A 37 -12.83 -9.39 0.67
CA ILE A 37 -11.51 -9.11 1.23
C ILE A 37 -11.41 -7.63 1.64
N PHE A 38 -11.78 -6.70 0.75
CA PHE A 38 -11.65 -5.26 1.00
C PHE A 38 -12.55 -4.78 2.14
N SER A 39 -13.76 -5.33 2.21
CA SER A 39 -14.69 -5.07 3.31
C SER A 39 -14.36 -5.79 4.62
N GLY A 40 -13.28 -6.59 4.66
CA GLY A 40 -12.87 -7.35 5.84
C GLY A 40 -13.81 -8.51 6.22
N LYS A 41 -14.84 -8.78 5.41
CA LYS A 41 -15.79 -9.89 5.60
C LYS A 41 -15.13 -11.26 5.40
N ARG A 42 -13.96 -11.31 4.76
CA ARG A 42 -13.15 -12.51 4.57
C ARG A 42 -11.66 -12.16 4.68
N PRO A 43 -10.85 -12.95 5.41
CA PRO A 43 -9.40 -12.80 5.38
C PRO A 43 -8.84 -13.17 3.99
N ALA A 44 -7.86 -12.41 3.49
CA ALA A 44 -7.10 -12.79 2.31
C ALA A 44 -6.12 -13.92 2.66
N LYS A 45 -6.02 -14.93 1.79
CA LYS A 45 -5.00 -15.98 1.90
C LYS A 45 -3.65 -15.43 1.45
N MET A 46 -2.54 -15.98 1.95
CA MET A 46 -1.19 -15.54 1.53
C MET A 46 -0.98 -15.62 0.01
N THR A 47 -1.45 -16.67 -0.66
CA THR A 47 -1.39 -16.76 -2.13
C THR A 47 -2.14 -15.62 -2.82
N GLU A 48 -3.30 -15.23 -2.29
CA GLU A 48 -4.06 -14.09 -2.82
C GLU A 48 -3.32 -12.77 -2.59
N ILE A 49 -2.69 -12.60 -1.41
CA ILE A 49 -1.89 -11.42 -1.10
C ILE A 49 -0.69 -11.31 -2.05
N ILE A 50 0.01 -12.41 -2.33
CA ILE A 50 1.14 -12.44 -3.28
C ILE A 50 0.67 -12.03 -4.69
N LEU A 51 -0.42 -12.62 -5.19
CA LEU A 51 -0.97 -12.28 -6.51
C LEU A 51 -1.40 -10.83 -6.61
N ILE A 52 -2.04 -10.31 -5.55
CA ILE A 52 -2.48 -8.92 -5.50
C ILE A 52 -1.27 -7.98 -5.44
N ALA A 53 -0.26 -8.29 -4.62
CA ALA A 53 0.99 -7.53 -4.50
C ALA A 53 1.66 -7.36 -5.86
N ASP A 54 1.83 -8.48 -6.58
CA ASP A 54 2.37 -8.49 -7.94
C ASP A 54 1.52 -7.64 -8.90
N ALA A 55 0.20 -7.84 -8.91
CA ALA A 55 -0.71 -7.15 -9.82
C ALA A 55 -0.76 -5.62 -9.63
N VAL A 56 -0.59 -5.13 -8.40
CA VAL A 56 -0.59 -3.69 -8.06
C VAL A 56 0.82 -3.08 -8.03
N GLY A 57 1.88 -3.89 -8.16
CA GLY A 57 3.27 -3.43 -8.13
C GLY A 57 3.76 -3.05 -6.74
N CYS A 58 3.34 -3.77 -5.70
CA CYS A 58 3.80 -3.60 -4.33
C CYS A 58 4.43 -4.90 -3.81
N THR A 59 5.18 -4.82 -2.71
CA THR A 59 5.65 -6.02 -2.01
C THR A 59 4.55 -6.56 -1.07
N VAL A 60 4.65 -7.85 -0.74
CA VAL A 60 3.78 -8.46 0.29
C VAL A 60 3.89 -7.73 1.61
N ALA A 61 5.10 -7.32 1.99
CA ALA A 61 5.39 -6.58 3.21
C ALA A 61 4.62 -5.25 3.31
N GLN A 62 4.52 -4.51 2.19
CA GLN A 62 3.73 -3.27 2.11
C GLN A 62 2.22 -3.51 2.25
N LEU A 63 1.71 -4.65 1.78
CA LEU A 63 0.27 -4.98 1.94
C LEU A 63 -0.06 -5.49 3.35
N THR A 64 0.86 -6.24 3.96
CA THR A 64 0.67 -6.79 5.31
C THR A 64 0.96 -5.78 6.43
N GLY A 65 1.63 -4.68 6.08
CA GLY A 65 2.16 -3.69 7.02
C GLY A 65 3.39 -4.24 7.73
N THR A 66 4.51 -3.54 7.62
CA THR A 66 5.65 -3.78 8.51
C THR A 66 5.62 -2.76 9.65
N ALA A 67 6.42 -3.01 10.70
CA ALA A 67 6.52 -2.19 11.91
C ALA A 67 6.87 -0.70 11.66
N VAL A 68 7.08 -0.28 10.41
CA VAL A 68 7.29 1.10 9.98
C VAL A 68 6.05 1.96 10.20
N ALA A 69 4.85 1.47 9.88
CA ALA A 69 3.63 2.25 10.06
C ALA A 69 3.36 2.64 11.53
N ASP A 70 3.84 1.83 12.48
CA ASP A 70 3.73 2.10 13.91
C ASP A 70 4.78 3.12 14.42
N ARG A 71 5.83 3.39 13.63
CA ARG A 71 6.91 4.36 13.94
C ARG A 71 6.65 5.75 13.37
N VAL A 72 5.79 5.86 12.36
CA VAL A 72 5.55 7.13 11.66
C VAL A 72 4.61 8.01 12.46
N GLN A 73 5.11 9.16 12.92
CA GLN A 73 4.27 10.24 13.43
C GLN A 73 3.87 11.18 12.29
N CYS A 74 2.57 11.36 12.06
CA CYS A 74 2.04 12.22 11.02
C CYS A 74 1.42 13.48 11.63
N ALA A 75 2.02 14.65 11.37
CA ALA A 75 1.51 15.96 11.78
C ALA A 75 0.80 16.68 10.61
N ALA A 76 -0.15 16.02 9.96
CA ALA A 76 -0.86 16.59 8.83
C ALA A 76 -1.79 17.75 9.27
N ARG A 77 -1.68 18.91 8.60
CA ARG A 77 -2.66 20.00 8.73
C ARG A 77 -3.70 19.88 7.61
N ALA A 78 -4.96 19.68 7.99
CA ALA A 78 -6.08 19.78 7.07
C ALA A 78 -6.37 21.26 6.77
N THR A 79 -6.43 21.62 5.49
CA THR A 79 -7.02 22.89 5.05
C THR A 79 -8.48 22.66 4.70
N ASN A 80 -9.36 23.60 5.07
CA ASN A 80 -10.77 23.62 4.66
C ASN A 80 -11.57 22.35 4.98
N GLY A 81 -11.25 21.65 6.08
CA GLY A 81 -12.00 20.45 6.50
C GLY A 81 -11.75 19.20 5.65
N SER A 82 -10.70 19.20 4.82
CA SER A 82 -10.31 18.05 4.00
C SER A 82 -9.91 16.86 4.87
N ASP A 83 -10.40 15.66 4.56
CA ASP A 83 -9.94 14.42 5.20
C ASP A 83 -8.51 14.07 4.72
N MET A 84 -7.60 13.93 5.67
CA MET A 84 -6.18 13.65 5.41
C MET A 84 -5.86 12.15 5.43
N GLU A 85 -6.83 11.28 5.64
CA GLU A 85 -6.62 9.84 5.77
C GLU A 85 -6.01 9.22 4.50
N LYS A 86 -6.49 9.62 3.31
CA LYS A 86 -5.90 9.17 2.03
C LYS A 86 -4.45 9.61 1.87
N MET A 87 -4.14 10.84 2.28
CA MET A 87 -2.77 11.37 2.22
C MET A 87 -1.86 10.62 3.20
N ARG A 88 -2.35 10.39 4.43
CA ARG A 88 -1.65 9.62 5.46
C ARG A 88 -1.33 8.20 4.97
N GLN A 89 -2.29 7.52 4.34
CA GLN A 89 -2.10 6.19 3.77
C GLN A 89 -1.06 6.20 2.64
N ARG A 90 -1.07 7.22 1.77
CA ARG A 90 -0.07 7.38 0.71
C ARG A 90 1.33 7.58 1.28
N LEU A 91 1.46 8.43 2.30
CA LEU A 91 2.74 8.71 2.97
C LEU A 91 3.31 7.46 3.64
N LEU A 92 2.48 6.72 4.38
CA LEU A 92 2.89 5.47 5.01
C LEU A 92 3.43 4.46 3.99
N HIS A 93 2.76 4.35 2.85
CA HIS A 93 3.21 3.48 1.77
C HIS A 93 4.61 3.85 1.24
N PHE A 94 4.91 5.14 1.09
CA PHE A 94 6.23 5.59 0.67
C PHE A 94 7.32 5.32 1.72
N ILE A 95 7.02 5.54 3.01
CA ILE A 95 8.00 5.28 4.08
C ILE A 95 8.27 3.78 4.22
N GLU A 96 7.27 2.93 4.03
CA GLU A 96 7.47 1.48 3.96
C GLU A 96 8.34 1.06 2.76
N LEU A 97 8.17 1.72 1.62
CA LEU A 97 9.02 1.49 0.44
C LEU A 97 10.47 1.92 0.71
N ASP A 98 10.66 3.08 1.31
CA ASP A 98 11.98 3.64 1.67
C ASP A 98 12.73 2.70 2.62
N ALA A 99 12.09 2.29 3.73
CA ALA A 99 12.67 1.34 4.67
C ALA A 99 12.98 -0.03 4.03
N TYR A 100 12.18 -0.46 3.05
CA TYR A 100 12.45 -1.67 2.30
C TYR A 100 13.67 -1.51 1.37
N LEU A 101 13.79 -0.38 0.67
CA LEU A 101 14.92 -0.09 -0.20
C LEU A 101 16.24 0.01 0.58
N ASP A 102 16.21 0.64 1.76
CA ASP A 102 17.34 0.71 2.70
C ASP A 102 17.79 -0.70 3.13
N ASP A 103 16.85 -1.58 3.49
CA ASP A 103 17.13 -2.96 3.88
C ASP A 103 17.76 -3.78 2.74
N GLN A 104 17.35 -3.52 1.49
CA GLN A 104 17.93 -4.15 0.30
C GLN A 104 19.29 -3.56 -0.11
N GLY A 105 19.83 -2.61 0.66
CA GLY A 105 21.14 -2.02 0.40
C GLY A 105 21.19 -1.11 -0.83
N ILE A 106 20.04 -0.52 -1.20
CA ILE A 106 19.99 0.57 -2.19
C ILE A 106 19.96 1.89 -1.41
N PRO A 107 21.13 2.46 -1.06
CA PRO A 107 21.16 3.71 -0.32
C PRO A 107 20.56 4.84 -1.15
N GLU A 108 19.91 5.77 -0.47
CA GLU A 108 19.53 7.08 -1.00
C GLU A 108 20.65 7.64 -1.88
N LEU A 109 20.34 7.91 -3.16
CA LEU A 109 21.31 8.53 -4.07
C LEU A 109 21.78 9.82 -3.40
N PRO A 110 23.10 10.01 -3.19
CA PRO A 110 23.60 11.18 -2.49
C PRO A 110 23.03 12.41 -3.19
N ALA A 111 22.31 13.24 -2.43
CA ALA A 111 21.68 14.45 -2.91
C ALA A 111 22.67 15.14 -3.84
N ARG A 112 22.33 15.19 -5.14
CA ARG A 112 23.22 15.75 -6.17
C ARG A 112 23.59 17.14 -5.69
N GLY A 113 24.82 17.28 -5.20
CA GLY A 113 25.30 18.48 -4.56
C GLY A 113 25.09 19.64 -5.52
N GLY A 114 24.13 20.50 -5.19
CA GLY A 114 23.97 21.80 -5.82
C GLY A 114 25.21 22.62 -5.50
N ARG A 115 26.22 22.52 -6.36
CA ARG A 115 27.27 23.54 -6.47
C ARG A 115 26.74 24.62 -7.39
N ALA A 116 26.39 25.77 -6.81
CA ALA A 116 26.81 27.11 -7.24
C ALA A 116 26.31 28.11 -6.20
#